data_AF-A0A354XVG3-F1
#
_entry.id   AF-A0A354XVG3-F1
#
_cell.length_a   1.000
_cell.length_b   1.000
_cell.length_c   1.000
_cell.angle_alpha   90.00
_cell.angle_beta   90.00
_cell.angle_gamma   90.00
#
_symmetry.space_group_name_H-M   'P 1'
#
loop_
_entity.id
_entity.type
_entity.pdbx_description
1 polymer ?
#
loop_
_entity_poly.entity_id
_entity_poly.type
_entity_poly.pdbx_seq_one_letter_code
_entity_poly.pdbx_strand_id
1 'polypeptide(L)'
;ACARIHPSDIEDRRIRIGNHRTKHRNRLEQRILKKPKMTELKAGAATVNITPQESHFLFGYPFVDRMSTGTHDDLLSSALYLTDGKNQVLFISNDVIYVSKASTARIREGISKETGIQASNILVAATHTHS
;
A
#
# COMPACT_ATOMS: atom_id res chain seq x y z
N ALA A 1 -28.94 35.60 -49.83
CA ALA A 1 -29.59 36.85 -49.37
C ALA A 1 -30.97 36.51 -48.83
N CYS A 2 -31.26 36.92 -47.57
CA CYS A 2 -32.56 36.96 -46.82
C CYS A 2 -33.51 35.75 -46.85
N ALA A 3 -34.27 35.40 -45.80
CA ALA A 3 -34.33 35.71 -44.36
C ALA A 3 -35.40 34.78 -43.74
N ARG A 4 -35.43 34.74 -42.39
CA ARG A 4 -36.24 33.86 -41.53
C ARG A 4 -37.70 34.33 -41.32
N ILE A 5 -38.57 33.34 -41.15
CA ILE A 5 -39.75 33.14 -40.25
C ILE A 5 -40.47 34.37 -39.66
N HIS A 6 -41.81 34.36 -39.68
CA HIS A 6 -42.64 35.17 -38.77
C HIS A 6 -43.71 34.33 -38.03
N PRO A 7 -43.91 34.53 -36.71
CA PRO A 7 -44.96 33.93 -35.88
C PRO A 7 -46.01 34.95 -35.38
N SER A 8 -47.30 34.61 -35.47
CA SER A 8 -48.47 35.10 -34.71
C SER A 8 -49.69 34.37 -35.36
N ASP A 9 -50.61 33.68 -34.69
CA ASP A 9 -51.66 34.09 -33.75
C ASP A 9 -52.37 32.77 -33.29
N ILE A 10 -52.52 32.47 -31.98
CA ILE A 10 -53.80 32.59 -31.21
C ILE A 10 -54.93 31.75 -31.88
N GLU A 11 -55.59 30.72 -31.35
CA GLU A 11 -56.01 30.27 -30.01
C GLU A 11 -56.65 28.87 -30.21
N ASP A 12 -56.54 27.90 -29.29
CA ASP A 12 -57.73 27.17 -28.81
C ASP A 12 -57.52 26.33 -27.53
N ARG A 13 -58.42 26.61 -26.58
CA ARG A 13 -58.98 25.82 -25.45
C ARG A 13 -58.13 24.81 -24.66
N ARG A 14 -57.79 25.28 -23.45
CA ARG A 14 -57.88 24.63 -22.12
C ARG A 14 -58.32 23.15 -22.09
N ILE A 15 -57.51 22.31 -21.45
CA ILE A 15 -57.97 21.45 -20.34
C ILE A 15 -56.92 21.49 -19.22
N ARG A 16 -57.31 22.04 -18.06
CA ARG A 16 -56.59 21.82 -16.80
C ARG A 16 -56.97 20.43 -16.29
N ILE A 17 -55.99 19.53 -16.19
CA ILE A 17 -56.09 18.38 -15.29
C ILE A 17 -54.92 18.50 -14.32
N GLY A 18 -55.22 18.95 -13.10
CA GLY A 18 -54.29 18.84 -12.01
C GLY A 18 -54.05 17.37 -11.73
N ASN A 19 -52.78 16.95 -11.69
CA ASN A 19 -52.42 15.70 -11.05
C ASN A 19 -51.29 15.97 -10.05
N HIS A 20 -51.72 16.26 -8.83
CA HIS A 20 -50.97 15.92 -7.63
C HIS A 20 -50.77 14.40 -7.61
N ARG A 21 -49.54 13.96 -7.32
CA ARG A 21 -49.00 12.57 -7.24
C ARG A 21 -48.03 12.35 -8.42
N THR A 22 -46.75 12.05 -8.24
CA THR A 22 -46.16 11.16 -7.23
C THR A 22 -44.65 11.46 -7.11
N LYS A 23 -44.21 12.24 -6.09
CA LYS A 23 -42.78 12.33 -5.68
C LYS A 23 -42.36 11.07 -4.90
N HIS A 24 -42.68 9.90 -5.43
CA HIS A 24 -42.42 8.62 -4.78
C HIS A 24 -41.86 7.60 -5.76
N ARG A 25 -40.93 8.05 -6.61
CA ARG A 25 -39.97 7.15 -7.23
C ARG A 25 -38.68 7.17 -6.44
N ASN A 26 -38.34 5.99 -5.93
CA ASN A 26 -36.96 5.49 -5.82
C ASN A 26 -36.19 5.72 -4.53
N ARG A 27 -36.84 5.57 -3.36
CA ARG A 27 -36.11 5.24 -2.12
C ARG A 27 -35.63 3.78 -2.07
N LEU A 28 -36.25 2.91 -2.87
CA LEU A 28 -35.92 1.47 -2.97
C LEU A 28 -34.78 1.19 -3.98
N GLU A 29 -34.72 1.89 -5.13
CA GLU A 29 -33.62 1.70 -6.10
C GLU A 29 -32.28 2.25 -5.59
N GLN A 30 -32.29 3.32 -4.78
CA GLN A 30 -31.06 3.87 -4.18
C GLN A 30 -30.44 2.97 -3.11
N ARG A 31 -31.17 1.96 -2.60
CA ARG A 31 -30.63 0.97 -1.66
C ARG A 31 -29.82 -0.14 -2.34
N ILE A 32 -29.95 -0.32 -3.65
CA ILE A 32 -29.40 -1.47 -4.39
C ILE A 32 -28.00 -1.17 -4.99
N LEU A 33 -27.56 0.09 -5.03
CA LEU A 33 -26.26 0.49 -5.60
C LEU A 33 -25.21 0.93 -4.56
N LYS A 34 -25.27 0.41 -3.33
CA LYS A 34 -24.09 0.51 -2.45
C LYS A 34 -23.05 -0.50 -2.95
N LYS A 35 -22.25 -0.09 -3.95
CA LYS A 35 -21.02 -0.81 -4.29
C LYS A 35 -20.27 -1.12 -2.99
N PRO A 36 -19.82 -2.36 -2.77
CA PRO A 36 -19.05 -2.67 -1.58
C PRO A 36 -17.89 -1.67 -1.51
N LYS A 37 -17.68 -1.08 -0.33
CA LYS A 37 -16.54 -0.20 -0.11
C LYS A 37 -15.30 -1.09 -0.21
N MET A 38 -14.73 -1.19 -1.42
CA MET A 38 -13.50 -1.91 -1.67
C MET A 38 -12.42 -1.30 -0.77
N THR A 39 -11.86 -2.10 0.12
CA THR A 39 -10.66 -1.73 0.86
C THR A 39 -9.52 -1.73 -0.14
N GLU A 40 -9.03 -0.54 -0.46
CA GLU A 40 -7.90 -0.36 -1.35
C GLU A 40 -6.63 -0.85 -0.65
N LEU A 41 -5.95 -1.82 -1.26
CA LEU A 41 -4.64 -2.27 -0.80
C LEU A 41 -3.60 -1.24 -1.25
N LYS A 42 -2.86 -0.68 -0.29
CA LYS A 42 -1.72 0.20 -0.53
C LYS A 42 -0.42 -0.52 -0.23
N ALA A 43 0.60 -0.22 -1.01
CA ALA A 43 1.93 -0.78 -0.87
C ALA A 43 3.00 0.32 -0.89
N GLY A 44 4.11 0.08 -0.19
CA GLY A 44 5.32 0.89 -0.26
C GLY A 44 6.54 -0.02 -0.23
N ALA A 45 7.58 0.33 -0.99
CA ALA A 45 8.84 -0.39 -1.01
C ALA A 45 10.00 0.58 -0.87
N ALA A 46 11.05 0.16 -0.16
CA ALA A 46 12.27 0.93 0.03
C ALA A 46 13.46 -0.01 0.20
N THR A 47 14.65 0.48 -0.12
CA THR A 47 15.91 -0.22 0.10
C THR A 47 16.94 0.72 0.71
N VAL A 48 17.83 0.19 1.53
CA VAL A 48 18.97 0.93 2.08
C VAL A 48 20.22 0.03 2.04
N ASN A 49 21.36 0.63 1.72
CA ASN A 49 22.66 -0.04 1.75
C ASN A 49 23.08 -0.25 3.22
N ILE A 50 23.43 -1.49 3.57
CA ILE A 50 23.90 -1.93 4.88
C ILE A 50 25.31 -2.54 4.82
N THR A 51 26.03 -2.37 3.70
CA THR A 51 27.41 -2.82 3.51
C THR A 51 28.32 -2.23 4.59
N PRO A 52 28.99 -3.07 5.39
CA PRO A 52 29.98 -2.60 6.36
C PRO A 52 31.15 -1.91 5.65
N GLN A 53 31.68 -0.85 6.24
CA GLN A 53 32.81 -0.09 5.68
C GLN A 53 34.17 -0.73 6.02
N GLU A 54 34.21 -1.58 7.04
CA GLU A 54 35.43 -2.23 7.53
C GLU A 54 35.50 -3.69 7.06
N SER A 55 36.68 -4.29 7.17
CA SER A 55 36.84 -5.72 6.93
C SER A 55 36.19 -6.52 8.06
N HIS A 56 35.36 -7.50 7.69
CA HIS A 56 34.67 -8.38 8.63
C HIS A 56 34.90 -9.85 8.28
N PHE A 57 34.81 -10.70 9.29
CA PHE A 57 34.79 -12.14 9.11
C PHE A 57 33.51 -12.56 8.39
N LEU A 58 33.66 -13.30 7.28
CA LEU A 58 32.58 -13.82 6.47
C LEU A 58 32.07 -15.14 7.08
N PHE A 59 30.98 -15.03 7.82
CA PHE A 59 30.30 -16.20 8.39
C PHE A 59 29.66 -17.08 7.31
N GLY A 60 29.60 -18.39 7.56
CA GLY A 60 28.93 -19.38 6.70
C GLY A 60 29.78 -20.59 6.35
N TYR A 61 31.12 -20.45 6.41
CA TYR A 61 32.06 -21.55 6.19
C TYR A 61 32.94 -21.74 7.43
N PRO A 62 32.55 -22.59 8.38
CA PRO A 62 33.14 -22.64 9.73
C PRO A 62 34.60 -23.11 9.78
N PHE A 63 35.12 -23.71 8.70
CA PHE A 63 36.48 -24.24 8.64
C PHE A 63 37.40 -23.41 7.74
N VAL A 64 36.95 -22.22 7.30
CA VAL A 64 37.73 -21.35 6.44
C VAL A 64 37.80 -19.98 7.07
N ASP A 65 39.02 -19.53 7.39
CA ASP A 65 39.22 -18.16 7.86
C ASP A 65 39.12 -17.21 6.66
N ARG A 66 38.03 -16.44 6.61
CA ARG A 66 37.69 -15.56 5.48
C ARG A 66 37.37 -14.17 6.00
N MET A 67 38.32 -13.25 5.87
CA MET A 67 38.07 -11.83 6.04
C MET A 67 37.64 -11.20 4.72
N SER A 68 36.71 -10.26 4.75
CA SER A 68 36.33 -9.51 3.55
C SER A 68 37.50 -8.65 3.06
N THR A 69 37.76 -8.69 1.75
CA THR A 69 38.83 -7.91 1.10
C THR A 69 38.28 -6.75 0.26
N GLY A 70 36.96 -6.57 0.26
CA GLY A 70 36.24 -5.58 -0.52
C GLY A 70 34.78 -6.00 -0.71
N THR A 71 34.04 -5.17 -1.44
CA THR A 71 32.62 -5.37 -1.74
C THR A 71 32.45 -5.60 -3.23
N HIS A 72 31.81 -6.71 -3.61
CA HIS A 72 31.44 -6.96 -5.01
C HIS A 72 30.10 -6.30 -5.33
N ASP A 73 29.07 -6.62 -4.55
CA ASP A 73 27.75 -6.02 -4.60
C ASP A 73 27.40 -5.44 -3.23
N ASP A 74 26.62 -4.37 -3.21
CA ASP A 74 26.12 -3.81 -1.96
C ASP A 74 25.19 -4.79 -1.25
N LEU A 75 25.37 -4.94 0.07
CA LEU A 75 24.43 -5.63 0.93
C LEU A 75 23.26 -4.69 1.22
N LEU A 76 22.02 -5.13 0.97
CA LEU A 76 20.84 -4.29 1.13
C LEU A 76 19.94 -4.78 2.27
N SER A 77 19.28 -3.81 2.91
CA SER A 77 18.05 -4.06 3.65
C SER A 77 16.89 -3.56 2.80
N SER A 78 16.01 -4.47 2.40
CA SER A 78 14.86 -4.21 1.54
C SER A 78 13.57 -4.38 2.31
N ALA A 79 12.66 -3.43 2.17
CA ALA A 79 11.39 -3.41 2.88
C ALA A 79 10.20 -3.38 1.92
N LEU A 80 9.15 -4.15 2.25
CA LEU A 80 7.83 -4.10 1.62
C LEU A 80 6.76 -3.91 2.69
N TYR A 81 6.06 -2.79 2.61
CA TYR A 81 4.93 -2.45 3.47
C TYR A 81 3.62 -2.64 2.71
N LEU A 82 2.61 -3.22 3.37
CA LEU A 82 1.26 -3.39 2.83
C LEU A 82 0.20 -2.98 3.85
N THR A 83 -0.87 -2.35 3.39
CA THR A 83 -2.03 -2.02 4.25
C THR A 83 -3.35 -1.99 3.48
N ASP A 84 -4.43 -2.46 4.11
CA ASP A 84 -5.82 -2.32 3.63
C ASP A 84 -6.55 -1.12 4.27
N GLY A 85 -5.82 -0.26 5.00
CA GLY A 85 -6.34 0.85 5.79
C GLY A 85 -6.77 0.49 7.21
N LYS A 86 -6.77 -0.79 7.59
CA LYS A 86 -7.05 -1.28 8.95
C LYS A 86 -5.89 -2.08 9.53
N ASN A 87 -5.36 -2.98 8.72
CA ASN A 87 -4.24 -3.85 9.00
C ASN A 87 -3.00 -3.33 8.27
N GLN A 88 -1.85 -3.58 8.88
CA GLN A 88 -0.55 -3.17 8.38
C GLN A 88 0.42 -4.33 8.57
N VAL A 89 1.21 -4.64 7.54
CA VAL A 89 2.31 -5.61 7.64
C VAL A 89 3.56 -5.03 6.99
N LEU A 90 4.71 -5.38 7.56
CA LEU A 90 6.01 -4.95 7.07
C LEU A 90 6.93 -6.17 6.94
N PHE A 91 7.47 -6.38 5.75
CA PHE A 91 8.49 -7.40 5.48
C PHE A 91 9.83 -6.71 5.30
N ILE A 92 10.87 -7.22 5.94
CA ILE A 92 12.24 -6.74 5.82
C ILE A 92 13.13 -7.93 5.49
N SER A 93 13.82 -7.88 4.36
CA SER A 93 14.85 -8.84 3.96
C SER A 93 16.20 -8.17 4.03
N ASN A 94 17.17 -8.82 4.67
CA ASN A 94 18.51 -8.28 4.87
C ASN A 94 19.53 -9.23 4.24
N ASP A 95 20.46 -8.68 3.47
CA ASP A 95 21.57 -9.43 2.88
C ASP A 95 22.65 -9.73 3.91
N VAL A 96 22.31 -10.67 4.81
CA VAL A 96 23.17 -11.16 5.90
C VAL A 96 22.96 -12.65 6.09
N ILE A 97 23.86 -13.30 6.82
CA ILE A 97 23.76 -14.73 7.11
C ILE A 97 22.56 -15.07 8.01
N TYR A 98 22.33 -14.34 9.09
CA TYR A 98 21.19 -14.58 9.97
C TYR A 98 20.86 -13.33 10.76
N VAL A 99 19.61 -13.26 11.24
CA VAL A 99 19.16 -12.28 12.23
C VAL A 99 18.81 -13.01 13.52
N SER A 100 19.49 -12.67 14.62
CA SER A 100 19.25 -13.30 15.91
C SER A 100 17.88 -12.91 16.47
N LYS A 101 17.29 -13.73 17.34
CA LYS A 101 16.04 -13.39 18.06
C LYS A 101 16.13 -12.04 18.78
N ALA A 102 17.27 -11.76 19.42
CA ALA A 102 17.50 -10.51 20.12
C ALA A 102 17.56 -9.31 19.16
N SER A 103 18.25 -9.46 18.02
CA SER A 103 18.28 -8.42 16.97
C SER A 103 16.89 -8.17 16.39
N THR A 104 16.15 -9.24 16.04
CA THR A 104 14.78 -9.14 15.56
C THR A 104 13.86 -8.43 16.56
N ALA A 105 13.98 -8.75 17.86
CA ALA A 105 13.20 -8.08 18.89
C ALA A 105 13.48 -6.56 18.95
N ARG A 106 14.77 -6.17 18.96
CA ARG A 106 15.17 -4.75 18.97
C ARG A 106 14.73 -4.00 17.72
N ILE A 107 14.89 -4.62 16.54
CA ILE A 107 14.47 -4.02 15.26
C ILE A 107 12.96 -3.78 15.27
N ARG A 108 12.16 -4.78 15.66
CA ARG A 108 10.71 -4.66 15.76
C ARG A 108 10.30 -3.56 16.73
N GLU A 109 10.90 -3.53 17.91
CA GLU A 109 10.62 -2.50 18.92
C GLU A 109 10.89 -1.09 18.39
N GLY A 110 12.07 -0.87 17.79
CA GLY A 110 12.44 0.41 17.21
C GLY A 110 11.47 0.85 16.11
N ILE A 111 11.16 -0.03 15.17
CA ILE A 111 10.22 0.28 14.08
C ILE A 111 8.81 0.55 14.62
N SER A 112 8.33 -0.27 15.55
CA SER A 112 7.02 -0.08 16.17
C SER A 112 6.90 1.25 16.89
N LYS A 113 7.96 1.67 17.60
CA LYS A 113 8.01 2.95 18.29
C LYS A 113 7.92 4.14 17.33
N GLU A 114 8.66 4.10 16.22
CA GLU A 114 8.74 5.22 15.27
C GLU A 114 7.53 5.29 14.31
N THR A 115 6.94 4.14 13.95
CA THR A 115 5.92 4.07 12.89
C THR A 115 4.51 3.76 13.39
N GLY A 116 4.38 3.22 14.60
CA GLY A 116 3.12 2.72 15.13
C GLY A 116 2.69 1.34 14.61
N ILE A 117 3.45 0.72 13.69
CA ILE A 117 3.17 -0.65 13.21
C ILE A 117 3.36 -1.63 14.37
N GLN A 118 2.39 -2.50 14.64
CA GLN A 118 2.51 -3.50 15.70
C GLN A 118 3.69 -4.45 15.45
N ALA A 119 4.51 -4.71 16.48
CA ALA A 119 5.72 -5.54 16.37
C ALA A 119 5.43 -6.96 15.84
N SER A 120 4.25 -7.50 16.14
CA SER A 120 3.77 -8.80 15.63
C SER A 120 3.59 -8.84 14.12
N ASN A 121 3.39 -7.69 13.48
CA ASN A 121 3.12 -7.56 12.06
C ASN A 121 4.38 -7.23 11.24
N ILE A 122 5.55 -7.24 11.89
CA ILE A 122 6.84 -6.96 11.26
C ILE A 122 7.62 -8.27 11.13
N LEU A 123 7.92 -8.69 9.91
CA LEU A 123 8.78 -9.83 9.62
C LEU A 123 10.18 -9.32 9.29
N VAL A 124 11.20 -9.86 9.97
CA VAL A 124 12.61 -9.58 9.70
C VAL A 124 13.29 -10.87 9.31
N ALA A 125 13.80 -10.95 8.09
CA ALA A 125 14.46 -12.11 7.53
C ALA A 125 15.89 -11.78 7.09
N ALA A 126 16.69 -12.83 7.00
CA ALA A 126 18.02 -12.81 6.40
C ALA A 126 17.97 -13.65 5.11
N THR A 127 18.68 -13.24 4.06
CA THR A 127 18.78 -14.03 2.83
C THR A 127 19.68 -15.26 2.99
N HIS A 128 20.43 -15.34 4.09
CA HIS A 128 21.39 -16.40 4.37
C HIS A 128 22.58 -16.41 3.42
N THR A 129 23.04 -15.22 2.98
CA THR A 129 24.30 -15.07 2.24
C THR A 129 25.50 -15.43 3.11
N HIS A 130 26.50 -16.08 2.50
CA HIS A 130 27.78 -16.47 3.11
C HIS A 130 28.96 -15.59 2.62
N SER A 131 28.61 -14.45 2.01
CA SER A 131 29.52 -13.46 1.43
C SER A 131 28.97 -12.07 1.70
#